data_AF-A0A9E5HX64-F1
#
_entry.id   AF-A0A9E5HX64-F1
#
_cell.length_a   1.000
_cell.length_b   1.000
_cell.length_c   1.000
_cell.angle_alpha   90.00
_cell.angle_beta   90.00
_cell.angle_gamma   90.00
#
_symmetry.space_group_name_H-M   'P 1'
#
loop_
_entity.id
_entity.type
_entity.pdbx_description
1 polymer ?
#
loop_
_entity_poly.entity_id
_entity_poly.type
_entity_poly.pdbx_seq_one_letter_code
_entity_poly.pdbx_strand_id
1 'polypeptide(L)'
;LAQRVCPSGEIARVWMGRLDVDQVIRTQASFGYSVERNPRDIEKPLEANTPMPTAIRENRVIVSDISNLTKEYPEYQPYDLVSPWKSSVFIPTTTKFVYVLHLQNEISEKSLAEAYFHCLSKLLSLYHYRSNFEDLGTSHKSEVNISSRPESMYGKSLTERQSEILALIKSAMTNSMIAERIGYSESLVRRETIIIYAKLGIRGRKDLFNKATTGSLVELRSAMSKDLKQASG
;
A
#
# COMPACT_ATOMS: atom_id res chain seq x y z
N LEU A 1 14.31 10.05 -12.82
CA LEU A 1 15.40 9.05 -12.82
C LEU A 1 14.82 7.65 -12.60
N ALA A 2 14.38 6.96 -13.66
CA ALA A 2 14.12 5.50 -13.70
C ALA A 2 13.66 5.10 -15.12
N GLN A 3 14.47 5.38 -16.15
CA GLN A 3 14.20 4.93 -17.53
C GLN A 3 15.01 3.67 -17.90
N ARG A 4 15.62 3.00 -16.91
CA ARG A 4 16.33 1.72 -17.08
C ARG A 4 15.78 0.66 -16.13
N VAL A 5 14.46 0.52 -16.15
CA VAL A 5 13.73 -0.58 -15.53
C VAL A 5 13.75 -1.72 -16.56
N CYS A 6 14.26 -2.90 -16.16
CA CYS A 6 14.54 -4.11 -16.95
C CYS A 6 13.68 -4.30 -18.23
N PRO A 7 14.29 -4.61 -19.39
CA PRO A 7 13.57 -4.78 -20.66
C PRO A 7 12.58 -5.95 -20.70
N SER A 8 12.56 -6.85 -19.70
CA SER A 8 11.53 -7.90 -19.53
C SER A 8 10.33 -7.46 -18.69
N GLY A 9 10.36 -6.28 -18.04
CA GLY A 9 9.29 -5.79 -17.16
C GLY A 9 9.18 -6.47 -15.79
N GLU A 10 9.87 -7.58 -15.53
CA GLU A 10 9.80 -8.31 -14.26
C GLU A 10 11.03 -8.00 -13.37
N ILE A 11 11.01 -6.90 -12.61
CA ILE A 11 12.19 -6.47 -11.82
C ILE A 11 12.44 -7.30 -10.56
N ALA A 12 11.39 -7.79 -9.91
CA ALA A 12 11.45 -8.73 -8.78
C ALA A 12 10.00 -9.00 -8.40
N ARG A 13 9.70 -10.19 -7.89
CA ARG A 13 8.41 -10.39 -7.23
C ARG A 13 8.54 -9.99 -5.79
N VAL A 14 7.57 -9.21 -5.32
CA VAL A 14 7.51 -8.79 -3.94
C VAL A 14 6.20 -9.28 -3.38
N TRP A 15 6.27 -10.00 -2.28
CA TRP A 15 5.10 -10.38 -1.50
C TRP A 15 5.27 -9.90 -0.07
N MET A 16 4.20 -9.42 0.53
CA MET A 16 4.18 -8.93 1.90
C MET A 16 3.05 -9.64 2.63
N GLY A 17 3.41 -10.28 3.75
CA GLY A 17 2.47 -10.92 4.66
C GLY A 17 2.49 -10.28 6.03
N ARG A 18 1.40 -10.46 6.77
CA ARG A 18 1.27 -10.11 8.19
C ARG A 18 0.91 -11.35 8.98
N LEU A 19 1.59 -11.55 10.11
CA LEU A 19 1.24 -12.54 11.12
C LEU A 19 0.07 -12.00 11.96
N ASP A 20 -1.06 -12.68 11.89
CA ASP A 20 -2.26 -12.37 12.67
C ASP A 20 -2.25 -13.05 14.04
N VAL A 21 -3.25 -12.72 14.87
CA VAL A 21 -3.37 -13.20 16.26
C VAL A 21 -3.59 -14.71 16.36
N ASP A 22 -4.12 -15.33 15.30
CA ASP A 22 -4.35 -16.77 15.19
C ASP A 22 -3.12 -17.55 14.70
N GLN A 23 -1.95 -16.92 14.70
CA GLN A 23 -0.68 -17.51 14.26
C GLN A 23 -0.67 -17.91 12.78
N VAL A 24 -1.51 -17.26 11.95
CA VAL A 24 -1.51 -17.44 10.50
C VAL A 24 -0.93 -16.19 9.83
N ILE A 25 -0.03 -16.40 8.88
CA ILE A 25 0.55 -15.36 8.04
C ILE A 25 -0.35 -15.21 6.81
N ARG A 26 -0.90 -14.02 6.59
CA ARG A 26 -1.80 -13.72 5.48
C ARG A 26 -1.24 -12.64 4.56
N THR A 27 -1.52 -12.78 3.27
CA THR A 27 -1.14 -11.77 2.27
C THR A 27 -1.73 -10.40 2.60
N GLN A 28 -0.88 -9.38 2.55
CA GLN A 28 -1.28 -7.97 2.65
C GLN A 28 -1.08 -7.24 1.32
N ALA A 29 0.01 -7.56 0.59
CA ALA A 29 0.28 -6.99 -0.71
C ALA A 29 1.17 -7.91 -1.55
N SER A 30 1.08 -7.76 -2.87
CA SER A 30 1.95 -8.44 -3.82
C SER A 30 2.19 -7.60 -5.07
N PHE A 31 3.31 -7.87 -5.73
CA PHE A 31 3.73 -7.21 -6.96
C PHE A 31 4.59 -8.18 -7.81
N GLY A 32 4.43 -8.12 -9.13
CA GLY A 32 5.26 -8.89 -10.08
C GLY A 32 4.87 -10.36 -10.27
N TYR A 33 3.70 -10.78 -9.78
CA TYR A 33 3.14 -12.11 -10.01
C TYR A 33 2.23 -12.12 -11.25
N SER A 34 2.16 -13.25 -11.94
CA SER A 34 1.24 -13.43 -13.08
C SER A 34 -0.22 -13.29 -12.66
N VAL A 35 -1.08 -12.85 -13.57
CA VAL A 35 -2.52 -12.66 -13.31
C VAL A 35 -3.20 -13.98 -12.96
N GLU A 36 -2.72 -15.09 -13.53
CA GLU A 36 -3.23 -16.45 -13.31
C GLU A 36 -2.86 -17.00 -11.92
N ARG A 37 -1.77 -16.51 -11.31
CA ARG A 37 -1.29 -16.91 -9.99
C ARG A 37 -1.26 -15.70 -9.07
N ASN A 38 -2.44 -15.26 -8.64
CA ASN A 38 -2.55 -14.13 -7.74
C ASN A 38 -2.34 -14.56 -6.28
N PRO A 39 -1.26 -14.14 -5.61
CA PRO A 39 -0.94 -14.60 -4.25
C PRO A 39 -1.80 -13.96 -3.16
N ARG A 40 -2.96 -13.38 -3.49
CA ARG A 40 -3.85 -12.69 -2.54
C ARG A 40 -4.39 -13.58 -1.43
N ASP A 41 -4.53 -14.88 -1.70
CA ASP A 41 -5.14 -15.83 -0.77
C ASP A 41 -4.10 -16.76 -0.13
N ILE A 42 -2.81 -16.39 -0.14
CA ILE A 42 -1.80 -17.15 0.58
C ILE A 42 -2.03 -17.00 2.08
N GLU A 43 -2.33 -18.13 2.71
CA GLU A 43 -2.34 -18.31 4.16
C GLU A 43 -1.30 -19.36 4.54
N LYS A 44 -0.46 -19.04 5.52
CA LYS A 44 0.58 -19.96 6.00
C LYS A 44 0.64 -19.98 7.52
N PRO A 45 0.41 -21.13 8.18
CA PRO A 45 0.59 -21.24 9.62
C PRO A 45 2.03 -20.93 10.04
N LEU A 46 2.21 -20.24 11.17
CA LEU A 46 3.53 -19.91 11.72
C LEU A 46 4.37 -21.16 12.07
N GLU A 47 3.70 -22.28 12.38
CA GLU A 47 4.37 -23.53 12.74
C GLU A 47 4.98 -24.25 11.52
N ALA A 48 4.49 -23.95 10.31
CA ALA A 48 4.88 -24.67 9.10
C ALA A 48 6.38 -24.59 8.82
N ASN A 49 6.98 -25.71 8.40
CA ASN A 49 8.42 -25.79 8.12
C ASN A 49 8.76 -25.27 6.73
N THR A 50 8.59 -23.98 6.54
CA THR A 50 8.90 -23.27 5.29
C THR A 50 9.65 -21.97 5.59
N PRO A 51 10.38 -21.40 4.61
CA PRO A 51 11.31 -20.31 4.90
C PRO A 51 10.63 -19.06 5.48
N MET A 52 9.40 -18.75 5.05
CA MET A 52 8.68 -17.57 5.51
C MET A 52 8.31 -17.63 7.01
N PRO A 53 7.60 -18.66 7.52
CA PRO A 53 7.41 -18.86 8.95
C PRO A 53 8.72 -18.94 9.74
N THR A 54 9.73 -19.64 9.22
CA THR A 54 11.03 -19.76 9.89
C THR A 54 11.72 -18.41 10.03
N ALA A 55 11.71 -17.56 8.99
CA ALA A 55 12.25 -16.21 9.06
C ALA A 55 11.58 -15.37 10.16
N ILE A 56 10.26 -15.50 10.34
CA ILE A 56 9.53 -14.81 11.42
C ILE A 56 9.91 -15.37 12.79
N ARG A 57 9.87 -16.70 12.96
CA ARG A 57 10.17 -17.35 14.25
C ARG A 57 11.58 -17.04 14.74
N GLU A 58 12.56 -17.10 13.85
CA GLU A 58 13.96 -16.80 14.15
C GLU A 58 14.24 -15.29 14.15
N ASN A 59 13.30 -14.46 13.69
CA ASN A 59 13.49 -13.03 13.44
C ASN A 59 14.79 -12.74 12.66
N ARG A 60 15.05 -13.57 11.65
CA ARG A 60 16.29 -13.57 10.85
C ARG A 60 15.98 -13.50 9.37
N VAL A 61 16.81 -12.76 8.64
CA VAL A 61 16.74 -12.73 7.17
C VAL A 61 17.26 -14.06 6.62
N ILE A 62 16.51 -14.64 5.69
CA ILE A 62 16.92 -15.85 4.98
C ILE A 62 17.18 -15.48 3.52
N VAL A 63 18.40 -15.72 3.04
CA VAL A 63 18.81 -15.51 1.65
C VAL A 63 19.20 -16.86 1.05
N SER A 64 18.48 -17.32 0.04
CA SER A 64 18.82 -18.60 -0.60
C SER A 64 18.40 -18.66 -2.07
N ASP A 65 19.20 -19.41 -2.83
CA ASP A 65 18.86 -19.84 -4.17
C ASP A 65 17.77 -20.91 -4.12
N ILE A 66 16.98 -21.02 -5.18
CA ILE A 66 15.82 -21.93 -5.23
C ILE A 66 16.22 -23.40 -5.02
N SER A 67 17.37 -23.81 -5.53
CA SER A 67 17.90 -25.18 -5.43
C SER A 67 18.33 -25.56 -4.02
N ASN A 68 18.82 -24.60 -3.23
CA ASN A 68 19.20 -24.80 -1.84
C ASN A 68 17.96 -24.74 -0.93
N LEU A 69 17.03 -23.86 -1.26
CA LEU A 69 15.82 -23.63 -0.48
C LEU A 69 14.88 -24.84 -0.53
N THR A 70 14.75 -25.52 -1.67
CA THR A 70 13.98 -26.78 -1.76
C THR A 70 14.65 -27.96 -1.04
N LYS A 71 15.98 -27.92 -0.84
CA LYS A 71 16.69 -28.92 -0.03
C LYS A 71 16.50 -28.68 1.47
N GLU A 72 16.61 -27.42 1.90
CA GLU A 72 16.46 -27.03 3.31
C GLU A 72 14.99 -27.11 3.77
N TYR A 73 14.04 -26.81 2.87
CA TYR A 73 12.61 -26.85 3.13
C TYR A 73 11.90 -27.75 2.10
N PRO A 74 11.85 -29.07 2.32
CA PRO A 74 11.21 -30.00 1.37
C PRO A 74 9.73 -29.74 1.11
N GLU A 75 9.02 -29.15 2.07
CA GLU A 75 7.61 -28.74 1.95
C GLU A 75 7.42 -27.44 1.16
N TYR A 76 8.51 -26.73 0.82
CA TYR A 76 8.42 -25.51 0.05
C TYR A 76 8.15 -25.80 -1.41
N GLN A 77 7.01 -25.32 -1.89
CA GLN A 77 6.66 -25.32 -3.30
C GLN A 77 6.70 -23.89 -3.84
N PRO A 78 7.49 -23.62 -4.90
CA PRO A 78 7.47 -22.34 -5.59
C PRO A 78 6.04 -22.00 -6.02
N TYR A 79 5.56 -20.83 -5.60
CA TYR A 79 4.20 -20.39 -5.90
C TYR A 79 3.96 -20.17 -7.39
N ASP A 80 4.96 -19.68 -8.13
CA ASP A 80 4.87 -19.45 -9.58
C ASP A 80 5.96 -20.25 -10.32
N LEU A 81 5.52 -21.28 -11.06
CA LEU A 81 6.38 -22.13 -11.88
C LEU A 81 6.50 -21.64 -13.33
N VAL A 82 5.64 -20.71 -13.75
CA VAL A 82 5.56 -20.23 -15.14
C VAL A 82 6.69 -19.26 -15.43
N SER A 83 7.01 -18.40 -14.46
CA SER A 83 8.18 -17.53 -14.54
C SER A 83 9.10 -17.82 -13.33
N PRO A 84 10.05 -18.74 -13.42
CA PRO A 84 10.86 -19.15 -12.28
C PRO A 84 11.87 -18.06 -11.87
N TRP A 85 12.13 -17.93 -10.57
CA TRP A 85 13.20 -17.10 -10.02
C TRP A 85 14.42 -17.95 -9.65
N LYS A 86 15.58 -17.31 -9.53
CA LYS A 86 16.81 -17.98 -9.12
C LYS A 86 17.05 -17.89 -7.62
N SER A 87 16.74 -16.75 -7.01
CA SER A 87 16.96 -16.51 -5.57
C SER A 87 15.74 -15.97 -4.87
N SER A 88 15.67 -16.21 -3.57
CA SER A 88 14.62 -15.69 -2.69
C SER A 88 15.22 -15.10 -1.43
N VAL A 89 14.59 -14.03 -0.96
CA VAL A 89 14.94 -13.35 0.27
C VAL A 89 13.69 -13.21 1.13
N PHE A 90 13.78 -13.66 2.38
CA PHE A 90 12.71 -13.58 3.37
C PHE A 90 13.16 -12.62 4.46
N ILE A 91 12.44 -11.51 4.59
CA ILE A 91 12.82 -10.38 5.43
C ILE A 91 11.74 -10.20 6.49
N PRO A 92 11.95 -10.72 7.71
CA PRO A 92 11.02 -10.49 8.81
C PRO A 92 11.15 -9.04 9.29
N THR A 93 10.10 -8.54 9.92
CA THR A 93 10.11 -7.28 10.66
C THR A 93 9.77 -7.54 12.12
N THR A 94 10.15 -6.62 12.99
CA THR A 94 9.80 -6.70 14.41
C THR A 94 8.29 -6.49 14.67
N THR A 95 7.55 -5.96 13.68
CA THR A 95 6.14 -5.56 13.78
C THR A 95 5.17 -6.55 13.15
N LYS A 96 5.49 -7.86 13.17
CA LYS A 96 4.65 -8.97 12.63
C LYS A 96 4.53 -9.03 11.10
N PHE A 97 5.25 -8.22 10.33
CA PHE A 97 5.28 -8.34 8.88
C PHE A 97 6.46 -9.18 8.41
N VAL A 98 6.30 -9.80 7.24
CA VAL A 98 7.38 -10.44 6.50
C VAL A 98 7.30 -10.03 5.03
N TYR A 99 8.45 -9.78 4.43
CA TYR A 99 8.59 -9.48 3.02
C TYR A 99 9.32 -10.63 2.33
N VAL A 100 8.82 -11.04 1.19
CA VAL A 100 9.44 -12.06 0.35
C VAL A 100 9.78 -11.43 -1.00
N LEU A 101 11.06 -11.49 -1.35
CA LEU A 101 11.57 -11.02 -2.63
C LEU A 101 12.03 -12.23 -3.45
N HIS A 102 11.52 -12.36 -4.68
CA HIS A 102 12.01 -13.34 -5.64
C HIS A 102 12.78 -12.62 -6.74
N LEU A 103 14.03 -13.04 -6.97
CA LEU A 103 15.00 -12.39 -7.84
C LEU A 103 15.39 -13.29 -9.02
N GLN A 104 15.58 -12.69 -10.19
CA GLN A 104 15.98 -13.43 -11.40
C GLN A 104 17.46 -13.86 -11.43
N ASN A 105 18.28 -13.32 -10.52
CA ASN A 105 19.71 -13.61 -10.43
C ASN A 105 20.05 -14.40 -9.18
N GLU A 106 21.13 -15.18 -9.26
CA GLU A 106 21.78 -15.79 -8.11
C GLU A 106 22.49 -14.72 -7.27
N ILE A 107 22.54 -14.94 -5.95
CA ILE A 107 23.22 -14.03 -5.03
C ILE A 107 24.61 -14.60 -4.73
N SER A 108 25.64 -14.02 -5.34
CA SER A 108 27.02 -14.51 -5.23
C SER A 108 27.61 -14.30 -3.82
N GLU A 109 27.38 -13.15 -3.20
CA GLU A 109 27.87 -12.83 -1.84
C GLU A 109 26.74 -12.86 -0.81
N LYS A 110 26.48 -14.04 -0.23
CA LYS A 110 25.37 -14.24 0.72
C LYS A 110 25.50 -13.40 1.98
N SER A 111 26.70 -13.29 2.55
CA SER A 111 26.93 -12.52 3.78
C SER A 111 26.64 -11.01 3.59
N LEU A 112 27.06 -10.44 2.46
CA LEU A 112 26.78 -9.04 2.13
C LEU A 112 25.29 -8.83 1.89
N ALA A 113 24.64 -9.75 1.17
CA ALA A 113 23.20 -9.68 0.93
C ALA A 113 22.41 -9.78 2.25
N GLU A 114 22.77 -10.71 3.14
CA GLU A 114 22.17 -10.84 4.46
C GLU A 114 22.30 -9.54 5.27
N ALA A 115 23.49 -8.93 5.30
CA ALA A 115 23.70 -7.65 5.98
C ALA A 115 22.83 -6.53 5.38
N TYR A 116 22.77 -6.43 4.04
CA TYR A 116 21.94 -5.45 3.34
C TYR A 116 20.46 -5.61 3.67
N PHE A 117 19.93 -6.83 3.56
CA PHE A 117 18.52 -7.11 3.82
C PHE A 117 18.19 -7.07 5.31
N HIS A 118 19.16 -7.29 6.20
CA HIS A 118 19.01 -7.05 7.62
C HIS A 118 18.81 -5.56 7.91
N CYS A 119 19.61 -4.68 7.30
CA CYS A 119 19.40 -3.23 7.39
C CYS A 119 18.00 -2.85 6.86
N LEU A 120 17.58 -3.43 5.74
CA LEU A 120 16.24 -3.22 5.19
C LEU A 120 15.13 -3.69 6.16
N SER A 121 15.30 -4.85 6.81
CA SER A 121 14.40 -5.33 7.86
C SER A 121 14.22 -4.30 8.97
N LYS A 122 15.30 -3.66 9.44
CA LYS A 122 15.22 -2.62 10.48
C LYS A 122 14.51 -1.36 10.01
N LEU A 123 14.78 -0.92 8.77
CA LEU A 123 14.09 0.23 8.19
C LEU A 123 12.58 -0.02 8.03
N LEU A 124 12.20 -1.20 7.54
CA LEU A 124 10.79 -1.59 7.41
C LEU A 124 10.12 -1.73 8.77
N SER A 125 10.82 -2.27 9.76
CA SER A 125 10.32 -2.36 11.14
C SER A 125 10.08 -0.97 11.72
N LEU A 126 10.99 -0.02 11.50
CA LEU A 126 10.83 1.37 11.94
C LEU A 126 9.66 2.07 11.23
N TYR A 127 9.51 1.85 9.93
CA TYR A 127 8.40 2.38 9.15
C TYR A 127 7.05 1.90 9.71
N HIS A 128 6.91 0.59 9.92
CA HIS A 128 5.69 0.02 10.49
C HIS A 128 5.45 0.43 11.95
N TYR A 129 6.51 0.54 12.74
CA TYR A 129 6.41 1.05 14.10
C TYR A 129 5.83 2.47 14.11
N ARG A 130 6.31 3.35 13.24
CA ARG A 130 5.78 4.72 13.11
C ARG A 130 4.34 4.76 12.60
N SER A 131 4.02 3.97 11.57
CA SER A 131 2.65 3.87 11.06
C SER A 131 1.68 3.38 12.14
N ASN A 132 2.09 2.40 12.96
CA ASN A 132 1.29 1.91 14.08
C ASN A 132 1.24 2.90 15.26
N PHE A 133 2.27 3.74 15.45
CA PHE A 133 2.29 4.78 16.49
C PHE A 133 1.36 5.96 16.16
N GLU A 134 1.21 6.31 14.88
CA GLU A 134 0.19 7.28 14.43
C GLU A 134 -1.25 6.78 14.69
N ASP A 135 -1.48 5.47 14.64
CA ASP A 135 -2.77 4.86 15.00
C ASP A 135 -3.05 4.83 16.52
N LEU A 136 -2.03 4.88 17.38
CA LEU A 136 -2.21 4.94 18.85
C LEU A 136 -2.55 6.36 19.36
N GLY A 137 -2.28 7.40 18.56
CA GLY A 137 -2.63 8.80 18.88
C GLY A 137 -4.07 9.19 18.56
N THR A 138 -4.82 8.34 17.83
CA THR A 138 -6.25 8.54 17.57
C THR A 138 -6.97 7.20 17.70
N SER A 139 -7.52 6.93 18.88
CA SER A 139 -8.41 5.79 19.10
C SER A 139 -9.48 5.72 18.00
N HIS A 140 -9.67 4.50 17.51
CA HIS A 140 -10.49 4.06 16.38
C HIS A 140 -9.86 4.14 14.99
N LYS A 141 -9.22 3.04 14.57
CA LYS A 141 -9.39 2.50 13.21
C LYS A 141 -9.24 1.00 13.16
N SER A 142 -10.40 0.37 13.00
CA SER A 142 -10.59 -0.94 12.40
C SER A 142 -9.86 -1.03 11.06
N GLU A 143 -9.33 -2.23 10.81
CA GLU A 143 -8.69 -2.68 9.58
C GLU A 143 -9.36 -2.11 8.32
N VAL A 144 -8.59 -1.38 7.52
CA VAL A 144 -9.03 -0.93 6.20
C VAL A 144 -8.92 -2.10 5.25
N ASN A 145 -9.96 -2.94 5.29
CA ASN A 145 -10.25 -3.94 4.28
C ASN A 145 -10.66 -3.21 2.99
N ILE A 146 -9.85 -3.31 1.94
CA ILE A 146 -10.02 -2.63 0.63
C ILE A 146 -11.23 -3.18 -0.16
N SER A 147 -12.08 -3.99 0.46
CA SER A 147 -13.35 -4.49 -0.10
C SER A 147 -14.61 -3.84 0.49
N SER A 148 -14.52 -3.03 1.56
CA SER A 148 -15.73 -2.42 2.14
C SER A 148 -16.03 -1.05 1.53
N ARG A 149 -17.07 -1.02 0.69
CA ARG A 149 -17.95 0.07 0.22
C ARG A 149 -17.51 1.54 0.48
N PRO A 150 -17.69 2.45 -0.52
CA PRO A 150 -17.41 3.89 -0.40
C PRO A 150 -18.21 4.65 0.69
N GLU A 151 -19.09 4.00 1.45
CA GLU A 151 -19.90 4.60 2.52
C GLU A 151 -19.15 4.75 3.87
N SER A 152 -18.05 4.04 4.12
CA SER A 152 -17.35 4.07 5.43
C SER A 152 -16.24 5.15 5.58
N MET A 153 -15.98 5.90 4.50
CA MET A 153 -14.93 6.93 4.47
C MET A 153 -15.48 8.35 4.61
N TYR A 154 -16.79 8.53 4.46
CA TYR A 154 -17.46 9.82 4.52
C TYR A 154 -17.19 10.53 5.85
N GLY A 155 -16.75 11.79 5.79
CA GLY A 155 -16.50 12.63 6.97
C GLY A 155 -15.11 12.48 7.60
N LYS A 156 -14.24 11.59 7.11
CA LYS A 156 -12.83 11.53 7.56
C LYS A 156 -12.04 12.72 7.02
N SER A 157 -11.13 13.27 7.83
CA SER A 157 -10.26 14.37 7.42
C SER A 157 -9.33 13.99 6.26
N LEU A 158 -9.01 14.97 5.42
CA LEU A 158 -8.01 14.84 4.37
C LEU A 158 -6.61 14.97 5.00
N THR A 159 -5.69 14.13 4.57
CA THR A 159 -4.25 14.35 4.86
C THR A 159 -3.78 15.64 4.19
N GLU A 160 -2.67 16.22 4.65
CA GLU A 160 -2.07 17.42 4.05
C GLU A 160 -1.90 17.29 2.53
N ARG A 161 -1.33 16.16 2.09
CA ARG A 161 -1.16 15.83 0.68
C ARG A 161 -2.49 15.70 -0.08
N GLN A 162 -3.51 15.10 0.53
CA GLN A 162 -4.84 14.99 -0.08
C GLN A 162 -5.51 16.35 -0.23
N SER A 163 -5.28 17.26 0.71
CA SER A 163 -5.74 18.65 0.64
C SER A 163 -5.04 19.41 -0.48
N GLU A 164 -3.73 19.20 -0.66
CA GLU A 164 -2.97 19.75 -1.78
C GLU A 164 -3.50 19.23 -3.13
N ILE A 165 -3.65 17.90 -3.27
CA ILE A 165 -4.26 17.29 -4.47
C ILE A 165 -5.66 17.86 -4.72
N LEU A 166 -6.48 18.00 -3.68
CA LEU A 166 -7.82 18.58 -3.81
C LEU A 166 -7.78 20.04 -4.30
N ALA A 167 -6.85 20.85 -3.81
CA ALA A 167 -6.67 22.23 -4.26
C ALA A 167 -6.32 22.29 -5.76
N LEU A 168 -5.44 21.41 -6.22
CA LEU A 168 -5.07 21.31 -7.64
C LEU A 168 -6.21 20.76 -8.52
N ILE A 169 -7.03 19.85 -7.98
CA ILE A 169 -8.26 19.41 -8.68
C ILE A 169 -9.21 20.59 -8.84
N LYS A 170 -9.40 21.41 -7.80
CA LYS A 170 -10.26 22.61 -7.83
C LYS A 170 -9.74 23.66 -8.81
N SER A 171 -8.43 23.75 -9.04
CA SER A 171 -7.84 24.58 -10.10
C SER A 171 -7.89 23.91 -11.50
N ALA A 172 -8.80 22.96 -11.71
CA ALA A 172 -9.05 22.27 -12.97
C ALA A 172 -7.87 21.45 -13.55
N MET A 173 -6.84 21.12 -12.77
CA MET A 173 -5.70 20.34 -13.28
C MET A 173 -6.02 18.85 -13.44
N THR A 174 -5.69 18.26 -14.59
CA THR A 174 -5.85 16.81 -14.80
C THR A 174 -4.94 16.01 -13.87
N ASN A 175 -5.22 14.71 -13.71
CA ASN A 175 -4.40 13.84 -12.85
C ASN A 175 -2.93 13.78 -13.33
N SER A 176 -2.70 13.89 -14.65
CA SER A 176 -1.35 13.96 -15.23
C SER A 176 -0.64 15.28 -14.88
N MET A 177 -1.31 16.42 -15.00
CA MET A 177 -0.74 17.73 -14.62
C MET A 177 -0.47 17.82 -13.12
N ILE A 178 -1.34 17.25 -12.29
CA ILE A 178 -1.12 17.16 -10.84
C ILE A 178 0.13 16.32 -10.58
N ALA A 179 0.19 15.12 -11.15
CA ALA A 179 1.33 14.22 -10.99
C ALA A 179 2.67 14.88 -11.34
N GLU A 180 2.71 15.61 -12.45
CA GLU A 180 3.88 16.41 -12.85
C GLU A 180 4.21 17.51 -11.85
N ARG A 181 3.20 18.25 -11.36
CA ARG A 181 3.38 19.37 -10.42
C ARG A 181 3.88 18.95 -9.04
N ILE A 182 3.39 17.82 -8.51
CA ILE A 182 3.76 17.32 -7.17
C ILE A 182 4.84 16.22 -7.21
N GLY A 183 5.39 15.90 -8.39
CA GLY A 183 6.49 14.94 -8.53
C GLY A 183 6.11 13.47 -8.26
N TYR A 184 4.85 13.09 -8.51
CA TYR A 184 4.34 11.73 -8.28
C TYR A 184 3.88 11.05 -9.58
N SER A 185 3.55 9.77 -9.52
CA SER A 185 2.95 9.06 -10.65
C SER A 185 1.46 9.38 -10.81
N GLU A 186 0.99 9.45 -12.06
CA GLU A 186 -0.44 9.67 -12.37
C GLU A 186 -1.34 8.60 -11.72
N SER A 187 -0.88 7.35 -11.70
CA SER A 187 -1.62 6.24 -11.08
C SER A 187 -1.83 6.45 -9.58
N LEU A 188 -0.84 7.01 -8.88
CA LEU A 188 -0.95 7.34 -7.46
C LEU A 188 -1.94 8.50 -7.24
N VAL A 189 -1.85 9.55 -8.06
CA VAL A 189 -2.82 10.67 -8.01
C VAL A 189 -4.24 10.17 -8.27
N ARG A 190 -4.45 9.27 -9.25
CA ARG A 190 -5.75 8.67 -9.53
C ARG A 190 -6.30 7.93 -8.31
N ARG A 191 -5.50 7.11 -7.66
CA ARG A 191 -5.89 6.41 -6.42
C ARG A 191 -6.27 7.41 -5.32
N GLU A 192 -5.46 8.43 -5.07
CA GLU A 192 -5.73 9.46 -4.08
C GLU A 192 -7.04 10.22 -4.39
N THR A 193 -7.32 10.53 -5.67
CA THR A 193 -8.58 11.21 -6.04
C THR A 193 -9.83 10.39 -5.67
N ILE A 194 -9.78 9.05 -5.81
CA ILE A 194 -10.89 8.17 -5.42
C ILE A 194 -11.12 8.22 -3.91
N ILE A 195 -10.04 8.22 -3.13
CA ILE A 195 -10.11 8.30 -1.66
C ILE A 195 -10.65 9.66 -1.22
N ILE A 196 -10.20 10.75 -1.85
CA ILE A 196 -10.71 12.10 -1.63
C ILE A 196 -12.22 12.16 -1.92
N TYR A 197 -12.68 11.58 -3.04
CA TYR A 197 -14.11 11.56 -3.39
C TYR A 197 -14.94 10.79 -2.36
N ALA A 198 -14.45 9.63 -1.92
CA ALA A 198 -15.10 8.84 -0.87
C ALA A 198 -15.18 9.62 0.46
N LYS A 199 -14.10 10.30 0.88
CA LYS A 199 -14.08 11.12 2.10
C LYS A 199 -15.05 12.31 2.05
N LEU A 200 -15.20 12.91 0.87
CA LEU A 200 -16.11 14.04 0.62
C LEU A 200 -17.57 13.62 0.36
N GLY A 201 -17.82 12.30 0.23
CA GLY A 201 -19.13 11.74 -0.09
C GLY A 201 -19.64 12.11 -1.47
N ILE A 202 -18.73 12.14 -2.44
CA ILE A 202 -19.04 12.50 -3.84
C ILE A 202 -18.62 11.34 -4.75
N ARG A 203 -19.31 11.18 -5.90
CA ARG A 203 -19.05 10.02 -6.78
C ARG A 203 -17.89 10.27 -7.74
N GLY A 204 -17.48 11.53 -7.91
CA GLY A 204 -16.37 11.84 -8.78
C GLY A 204 -16.08 13.32 -8.97
N ARG A 205 -15.22 13.58 -9.95
CA ARG A 205 -14.70 14.91 -10.25
C ARG A 205 -15.79 15.92 -10.61
N LYS A 206 -16.81 15.49 -11.35
CA LYS A 206 -17.95 16.36 -11.74
C LYS A 206 -18.76 16.78 -10.51
N ASP A 207 -19.05 15.85 -9.60
CA ASP A 207 -19.77 16.12 -8.35
C ASP A 207 -19.00 17.09 -7.45
N LEU A 208 -17.67 17.04 -7.45
CA LEU A 208 -16.83 17.97 -6.70
C LEU A 208 -17.09 19.43 -7.11
N PHE A 209 -17.13 19.69 -8.42
CA PHE A 209 -17.41 21.03 -8.94
C PHE A 209 -18.87 21.42 -8.73
N ASN A 210 -19.81 20.49 -8.87
CA ASN A 210 -21.23 20.76 -8.63
C ASN A 210 -21.51 21.13 -7.17
N LYS A 211 -20.91 20.41 -6.21
CA LYS A 211 -21.08 20.66 -4.76
C LYS A 211 -20.42 21.98 -4.32
N ALA A 212 -19.31 22.37 -4.96
CA ALA A 212 -18.69 23.68 -4.74
C ALA A 212 -19.61 24.83 -5.17
N THR A 213 -20.33 24.66 -6.29
CA THR A 213 -21.34 25.63 -6.75
C THR A 213 -22.57 25.67 -5.83
N THR A 214 -23.02 24.53 -5.29
CA THR A 214 -24.15 24.48 -4.36
C THR A 214 -23.84 25.14 -3.02
N GLY A 215 -22.64 24.96 -2.46
CA GLY A 215 -22.22 25.64 -1.22
C GLY A 215 -22.21 27.16 -1.34
N SER A 216 -21.71 27.68 -2.47
CA SER A 216 -21.71 29.11 -2.77
C SER A 216 -23.12 29.69 -2.96
N LEU A 217 -24.05 28.92 -3.53
CA LEU A 217 -25.46 29.32 -3.68
C LEU A 217 -26.25 29.30 -2.35
N VAL A 218 -25.94 28.38 -1.43
CA VAL A 218 -26.58 28.35 -0.09
C VAL A 218 -26.09 29.53 0.78
N GLU A 219 -24.82 29.90 0.68
CA GLU A 219 -24.26 31.08 1.36
C GLU A 219 -24.86 32.38 0.80
N LEU A 220 -24.99 32.50 -0.52
CA LEU A 220 -25.66 33.64 -1.17
C LEU A 220 -27.15 33.75 -0.79
N ARG A 221 -27.86 32.62 -0.69
CA ARG A 221 -29.29 32.61 -0.31
C ARG A 221 -29.52 32.91 1.17
N SER A 222 -28.58 32.51 2.04
CA SER A 222 -28.55 32.86 3.46
C SER A 222 -28.25 34.34 3.69
N ALA A 223 -27.33 34.92 2.91
CA ALA A 223 -27.04 36.36 2.93
C ALA A 223 -28.25 37.19 2.45
N MET A 224 -28.83 36.85 1.30
CA MET A 224 -30.00 37.58 0.77
C MET A 224 -31.26 37.47 1.64
N SER A 225 -31.43 36.38 2.39
CA SER A 225 -32.57 36.24 3.31
C SER A 225 -32.41 37.06 4.60
N LYS A 226 -31.18 37.43 4.99
CA LYS A 226 -30.94 38.31 6.13
C LYS A 226 -31.21 39.77 5.76
N ASP A 227 -30.85 40.18 4.55
CA ASP A 227 -31.07 41.54 4.06
C ASP A 227 -32.57 41.85 3.87
N LEU A 228 -33.38 40.88 3.41
CA LEU A 228 -34.84 41.07 3.30
C LEU A 228 -35.54 41.24 4.66
N LYS A 229 -35.00 40.66 5.74
CA LYS A 229 -35.55 40.80 7.10
C LYS A 229 -35.13 42.09 7.80
N GLN A 230 -34.07 42.76 7.34
CA GLN A 230 -33.67 44.08 7.82
C GLN A 230 -34.36 45.23 7.08
N ALA A 231 -34.90 45.00 5.88
CA ALA A 231 -35.65 46.01 5.12
C ALA A 231 -37.16 46.04 5.42
N SER A 232 -37.66 45.19 6.32
CA SER A 232 -39.09 45.06 6.64
C SER A 232 -39.43 45.19 8.14
N GLY A 233 -38.49 45.70 8.95
CA GLY A 233 -38.71 46.14 10.32
C GLY A 233 -38.25 47.58 10.50
#